data_AF-A0A8S4RQ33-F1
#
_entry.id   AF-A0A8S4RQ33-F1
#
_cell.length_a   1.000
_cell.length_b   1.000
_cell.length_c   1.000
_cell.angle_alpha   90.00
_cell.angle_beta   90.00
_cell.angle_gamma   90.00
#
_symmetry.space_group_name_H-M   'P 1'
#
loop_
_entity.id
_entity.type
_entity.pdbx_description
1 polymer ?
#
loop_
_entity_poly.entity_id
_entity_poly.type
_entity_poly.pdbx_seq_one_letter_code
_entity_poly.pdbx_strand_id
1 'polypeptide(L)'
;MELGVSLRDKIRNVEIRKRTRITDIARRAAKLKWQWAGHIVRGRDGHWGPKVLEWQPRTGKRSVGRPPTRWTDDIRRVTGSR
;
A
#
# COMPACT_ATOMS: atom_id res chain seq x y z
N MET A 1 6.66 -21.99 -15.27
CA MET A 1 5.84 -21.70 -16.46
C MET A 1 6.50 -20.56 -17.19
N GLU A 2 7.24 -20.84 -18.26
CA GLU A 2 7.84 -19.81 -19.10
C GLU A 2 6.78 -19.30 -20.08
N LEU A 3 6.72 -17.98 -20.27
CA LEU A 3 5.71 -17.31 -21.10
C LEU A 3 5.97 -17.44 -22.60
N GLY A 4 7.14 -17.95 -23.02
CA GLY A 4 7.53 -18.07 -24.43
C GLY A 4 7.57 -16.74 -25.18
N VAL A 5 7.70 -15.60 -24.48
CA VAL A 5 7.69 -14.25 -25.04
C VAL A 5 9.10 -13.66 -25.04
N SER A 6 9.44 -12.99 -26.14
CA SER A 6 10.71 -12.29 -26.35
C SER A 6 10.50 -10.77 -26.40
N LEU A 7 11.58 -10.00 -26.21
CA LEU A 7 11.53 -8.54 -26.39
C LEU A 7 11.14 -8.12 -27.82
N ARG A 8 11.37 -8.99 -28.83
CA ARG A 8 11.03 -8.72 -30.24
C ARG A 8 9.53 -8.73 -30.49
N ASP A 9 8.77 -9.42 -29.65
CA ASP A 9 7.31 -9.53 -29.80
C ASP A 9 6.61 -8.20 -29.45
N LYS A 10 7.33 -7.27 -28.80
CA LYS A 10 6.84 -5.93 -28.42
C LYS A 10 5.48 -5.96 -27.71
N ILE A 11 5.23 -7.02 -26.93
CA ILE A 11 3.98 -7.21 -26.20
C ILE A 11 3.94 -6.21 -25.04
N ARG A 12 2.81 -5.52 -24.92
CA ARG A 12 2.60 -4.55 -23.84
C ARG A 12 2.56 -5.25 -22.49
N ASN A 13 3.10 -4.60 -21.45
CA ASN A 13 3.13 -5.14 -20.08
C ASN A 13 1.72 -5.48 -19.54
N VAL A 14 0.69 -4.71 -19.94
CA VAL A 14 -0.71 -5.00 -19.59
C VAL A 14 -1.18 -6.37 -20.07
N GLU A 15 -0.72 -6.81 -21.24
CA GLU A 15 -1.07 -8.11 -21.82
C GLU A 15 -0.31 -9.24 -21.13
N ILE A 16 0.97 -9.04 -20.81
CA ILE A 16 1.77 -9.99 -20.02
C ILE A 16 1.14 -10.21 -18.64
N ARG A 17 0.74 -9.12 -17.96
CA ARG A 17 0.04 -9.19 -16.67
C ARG A 17 -1.30 -9.92 -16.76
N LYS A 18 -2.06 -9.74 -17.85
CA LYS A 18 -3.31 -10.45 -18.10
C LYS A 18 -3.09 -11.96 -18.26
N ARG A 19 -2.09 -12.37 -19.06
CA ARG A 19 -1.75 -13.78 -19.30
C ARG A 19 -1.28 -14.49 -18.05
N THR A 20 -0.39 -13.84 -17.31
CA THR A 20 0.19 -14.39 -16.06
C THR A 20 -0.75 -14.34 -14.87
N ARG A 21 -1.84 -13.56 -14.96
CA ARG A 21 -2.77 -13.28 -13.86
C ARG A 21 -2.04 -12.79 -12.60
N ILE A 22 -0.89 -12.12 -12.79
CA ILE A 22 -0.12 -11.57 -11.69
C ILE A 22 -1.00 -10.55 -10.97
N THR A 23 -1.10 -10.70 -9.64
CA THR A 23 -1.81 -9.74 -8.81
C THR A 23 -1.08 -8.40 -8.90
N ASP A 24 -1.84 -7.32 -9.08
CA ASP A 24 -1.26 -5.99 -9.06
C ASP A 24 -0.53 -5.74 -7.73
N ILE A 25 0.76 -5.42 -7.82
CA ILE A 25 1.63 -5.27 -6.65
C ILE A 25 1.18 -4.13 -5.74
N ALA A 26 0.67 -3.03 -6.30
CA ALA A 26 0.19 -1.91 -5.50
C ALA A 26 -1.05 -2.32 -4.70
N ARG A 27 -1.98 -3.08 -5.33
CA ARG A 27 -3.13 -3.66 -4.63
C ARG A 27 -2.70 -4.66 -3.55
N ARG A 28 -1.72 -5.53 -3.83
CA ARG A 28 -1.22 -6.51 -2.85
C ARG A 28 -0.56 -5.82 -1.66
N ALA A 29 0.28 -4.82 -1.91
CA ALA A 29 0.93 -4.02 -0.88
C ALA A 29 -0.10 -3.28 -0.01
N ALA A 30 -1.10 -2.64 -0.63
CA ALA A 30 -2.19 -2.00 0.09
C ALA A 30 -2.97 -2.99 0.97
N LYS A 31 -3.31 -4.17 0.45
CA LYS A 31 -3.99 -5.22 1.22
C LYS A 31 -3.19 -5.65 2.46
N LEU A 32 -1.89 -5.91 2.30
CA LEU A 32 -1.00 -6.27 3.40
C LEU A 32 -0.92 -5.17 4.45
N LYS A 33 -0.77 -3.92 4.00
CA LYS A 33 -0.76 -2.74 4.86
C LYS A 33 -2.00 -2.66 5.74
N TRP A 34 -3.19 -2.86 5.16
CA TRP A 34 -4.46 -2.83 5.89
C TRP A 34 -4.67 -4.02 6.82
N GLN A 35 -4.27 -5.22 6.40
CA GLN A 35 -4.31 -6.41 7.26
C GLN A 35 -3.45 -6.21 8.52
N TRP A 36 -2.25 -5.66 8.34
CA TRP A 36 -1.37 -5.33 9.46
C TRP A 36 -1.96 -4.24 10.35
N ALA A 37 -2.45 -3.13 9.78
CA ALA A 37 -3.07 -2.07 10.57
C ALA A 37 -4.26 -2.58 11.40
N GLY A 38 -5.13 -3.41 10.82
CA GLY A 38 -6.22 -4.04 11.54
C GLY A 38 -5.75 -5.03 12.62
N HIS A 39 -4.65 -5.75 12.39
CA HIS A 39 -4.04 -6.62 13.40
C HIS A 39 -3.52 -5.81 14.59
N ILE A 40 -2.84 -4.70 14.33
CA ILE A 40 -2.33 -3.79 15.37
C ILE A 40 -3.46 -3.23 16.24
N VAL A 41 -4.57 -2.79 15.63
CA VAL A 41 -5.73 -2.25 16.37
C VAL A 41 -6.43 -3.32 17.23
N ARG A 42 -6.35 -4.60 16.84
CA ARG A 42 -6.91 -5.73 17.62
C ARG A 42 -5.96 -6.26 18.71
N GLY A 43 -4.69 -5.87 18.69
CA GLY A 43 -3.71 -6.24 19.71
C GLY A 43 -3.94 -5.51 21.03
N ARG A 44 -3.48 -6.08 22.15
CA ARG A 44 -3.59 -5.47 23.48
C ARG A 44 -2.63 -4.29 23.64
N ASP A 45 -2.89 -3.36 24.56
CA ASP A 45 -2.05 -2.18 24.76
C ASP A 45 -0.67 -2.50 25.34
N GLY A 46 0.36 -1.77 24.89
CA GLY A 46 1.76 -1.93 25.31
C GLY A 46 2.81 -1.96 24.18
N HIS A 47 2.37 -1.86 22.92
CA HIS A 47 3.19 -2.14 21.75
C HIS A 47 3.43 -0.86 20.95
N TRP A 48 4.53 -0.77 20.20
CA TRP A 48 4.81 0.38 19.32
C TRP A 48 3.83 0.54 18.16
N GLY A 49 2.97 -0.45 17.90
CA GLY A 49 2.05 -0.49 16.77
C GLY A 49 1.14 0.73 16.62
N PRO A 50 0.32 1.10 17.62
CA PRO A 50 -0.51 2.29 17.57
C PRO A 50 0.32 3.57 17.36
N LYS A 51 1.47 3.67 18.04
CA LYS A 51 2.40 4.80 17.87
C LYS A 51 2.85 4.90 16.41
N VAL A 52 3.20 3.81 15.75
CA VAL A 52 3.62 3.79 14.34
C VAL A 52 2.49 4.19 13.38
N LEU A 53 1.23 3.83 13.66
CA LEU A 53 0.08 4.22 12.83
C LEU A 53 -0.17 5.73 12.84
N GLU A 54 0.04 6.36 13.99
CA GLU A 54 -0.11 7.80 14.19
C GLU A 54 1.18 8.59 13.93
N TRP A 55 2.32 7.89 13.89
CA TRP A 55 3.63 8.51 13.81
C TRP A 55 3.79 9.33 12.54
N GLN A 56 4.32 10.53 12.72
CA GLN A 56 4.65 11.45 11.66
C GLN A 56 6.14 11.76 11.73
N PRO A 57 6.98 11.20 10.84
CA PRO A 57 8.44 11.33 10.92
C PRO A 57 9.00 12.74 10.75
N ARG A 58 8.18 13.73 10.38
CA ARG A 58 8.65 15.07 10.00
C ARG A 58 7.84 16.15 10.69
N THR A 59 8.53 16.95 11.49
CA THR A 59 8.03 18.10 12.26
C THR A 59 8.17 19.44 11.53
N GLY A 60 8.05 19.45 10.19
CA GLY A 60 8.24 20.67 9.37
C GLY A 60 7.22 20.82 8.24
N LYS A 61 7.20 22.01 7.62
CA LYS A 61 6.34 22.32 6.45
C LYS A 61 6.75 21.45 5.25
N ARG A 62 5.75 20.91 4.55
CA ARG A 62 5.93 20.20 3.28
C ARG A 62 5.76 21.17 2.11
N SER A 63 6.37 20.84 0.97
CA SER A 63 6.08 21.52 -0.29
C SER A 63 4.61 21.32 -0.71
N VAL A 64 4.10 22.30 -1.46
CA VAL A 64 2.78 22.22 -2.08
C VAL A 64 2.69 20.94 -2.92
N GLY A 65 1.59 20.19 -2.76
CA GLY A 65 1.37 18.90 -3.45
C GLY A 65 1.86 17.65 -2.68
N ARG A 66 2.62 17.79 -1.59
CA ARG A 66 2.96 16.65 -0.71
C ARG A 66 2.55 16.91 0.74
N PRO A 67 1.25 17.05 1.03
CA PRO A 67 0.79 17.29 2.40
C PRO A 67 1.36 16.23 3.36
N PRO A 68 1.61 16.59 4.63
CA PRO A 68 1.92 15.60 5.64
C PRO A 68 0.77 14.58 5.68
N THR A 69 1.10 13.29 5.60
CA THR A 69 0.11 12.21 5.57
C THR A 69 0.59 11.12 6.51
N ARG A 70 -0.28 10.70 7.42
CA ARG A 70 -0.09 9.59 8.35
C ARG A 70 -0.60 8.31 7.71
N TRP A 71 -0.21 7.17 8.27
CA TRP A 71 -0.79 5.89 7.84
C TRP A 71 -2.29 5.85 8.07
N THR A 72 -2.74 6.43 9.19
CA THR A 72 -4.17 6.53 9.53
C THR A 72 -4.98 7.31 8.51
N ASP A 73 -4.42 8.35 7.88
CA ASP A 73 -5.12 9.13 6.85
C ASP A 73 -5.38 8.30 5.58
N ASP A 74 -4.45 7.42 5.25
CA ASP A 74 -4.58 6.51 4.12
C ASP A 74 -5.62 5.41 4.42
N ILE A 75 -5.71 4.93 5.67
CA ILE A 75 -6.78 4.02 6.12
C ILE A 75 -8.14 4.71 5.96
N ARG A 76 -8.28 5.93 6.51
CA ARG A 76 -9.53 6.72 6.46
C ARG A 76 -10.01 6.96 5.04
N ARG A 77 -9.10 7.17 4.09
CA ARG A 77 -9.46 7.35 2.67
C ARG A 77 -10.12 6.12 2.07
N VAL A 78 -9.76 4.92 2.52
CA VAL A 78 -10.30 3.65 2.00
C VAL A 78 -11.55 3.22 2.76
N THR A 79 -11.62 3.46 4.06
CA THR A 79 -12.72 2.98 4.92
C THR A 79 -13.84 3.99 5.13
N GLY A 80 -13.64 5.27 4.78
CA GLY A 80 -14.53 6.36 5.18
C GLY A 80 -14.30 6.78 6.63
N SER A 81 -14.88 7.93 6.99
CA SER A 81 -14.99 8.39 8.38
C SER A 81 -16.38 7.98 8.86
N ARG A 82 -16.49 7.47 10.09
CA ARG A 82 -17.79 7.20 10.72
C ARG A 82 -18.45 8.51 11.13
#